data_AF-A0A529SZG3-F1
#
_entry.id   AF-A0A529SZG3-F1
#
_cell.length_a   1.000
_cell.length_b   1.000
_cell.length_c   1.000
_cell.angle_alpha   90.00
_cell.angle_beta   90.00
_cell.angle_gamma   90.00
#
_symmetry.space_group_name_H-M   'P 1'
#
loop_
_entity.id
_entity.type
_entity.pdbx_description
1 polymer ?
#
loop_
_entity_poly.entity_id
_entity_poly.type
_entity_poly.pdbx_seq_one_letter_code
_entity_poly.pdbx_strand_id
1 'polypeptide(L)'
;AEADVAVLVEVIEHLDQDRLPLVERIVFGEAAPKTVIVTTPNADHNALFSGLEAGAFRHPDHRFEWSRAEFEAWAAKIAETYSYVPAISGIGDVDPSFGAPTQMAVFTR
;
A
#
# COMPACT_ATOMS: atom_id res chain seq x y z
N ALA A 1 6.02 -4.43 21.38
CA ALA A 1 4.70 -3.98 21.83
C ALA A 1 3.70 -5.04 21.41
N GLU A 2 2.83 -5.50 22.31
CA GLU A 2 1.78 -6.47 21.92
C GLU A 2 0.60 -5.71 21.32
N ALA A 3 0.67 -5.45 20.01
CA ALA A 3 -0.44 -4.86 19.26
C ALA A 3 -1.24 -5.96 18.57
N ASP A 4 -2.57 -5.95 18.71
CA ASP A 4 -3.44 -6.82 17.91
C ASP A 4 -3.50 -6.36 16.45
N VAL A 5 -3.55 -5.04 16.22
CA VAL A 5 -3.67 -4.44 14.89
C VAL A 5 -2.72 -3.26 14.75
N ALA A 6 -2.05 -3.16 13.60
CA ALA A 6 -1.41 -1.93 13.14
C ALA A 6 -2.08 -1.44 11.85
N VAL A 7 -2.18 -0.12 11.69
CA VAL A 7 -2.82 0.50 10.53
C VAL A 7 -1.90 1.58 9.97
N LEU A 8 -1.55 1.46 8.69
CA LEU A 8 -0.77 2.41 7.92
C LEU A 8 -1.69 2.95 6.82
N VAL A 9 -2.50 3.96 7.16
CA VAL A 9 -3.47 4.57 6.23
C VAL A 9 -2.80 5.72 5.50
N GLU A 10 -2.56 5.55 4.20
CA GLU A 10 -1.92 6.57 3.34
C GLU A 10 -0.58 7.06 3.93
N VAL A 11 0.32 6.12 4.23
CA VAL A 11 1.61 6.40 4.90
C VAL A 11 2.80 6.04 4.05
N ILE A 12 2.77 4.88 3.38
CA ILE A 12 3.98 4.30 2.78
C ILE A 12 4.50 5.16 1.63
N GLU A 13 3.61 5.80 0.88
CA GLU A 13 3.90 6.69 -0.25
C GLU A 13 4.59 8.00 0.15
N HIS A 14 4.55 8.38 1.43
CA HIS A 14 5.25 9.56 1.95
C HIS A 14 6.70 9.27 2.34
N LEU A 15 7.10 8.00 2.34
CA LEU A 15 8.45 7.57 2.68
C LEU A 15 9.31 7.47 1.41
N ASP A 16 10.59 7.81 1.52
CA ASP A 16 11.54 7.46 0.47
C ASP A 16 11.52 5.94 0.27
N GLN A 17 11.46 5.48 -0.98
CA GLN A 17 11.21 4.08 -1.29
C GLN A 17 12.31 3.14 -0.72
N ASP A 18 13.52 3.65 -0.54
CA ASP A 18 14.65 2.94 0.09
C ASP A 18 14.48 2.74 1.62
N ARG A 19 13.52 3.44 2.24
CA ARG A 19 13.13 3.26 3.65
C ARG A 19 12.11 2.17 3.87
N LEU A 20 11.40 1.72 2.84
CA LEU A 20 10.38 0.68 2.98
C LEU A 20 10.91 -0.60 3.63
N PRO A 21 12.09 -1.15 3.28
CA PRO A 21 12.63 -2.33 3.95
C PRO A 21 12.75 -2.18 5.48
N LEU A 22 12.98 -0.96 5.98
CA LEU A 22 13.01 -0.69 7.41
C LEU A 22 11.61 -0.75 8.03
N VAL A 23 10.60 -0.19 7.36
CA VAL A 23 9.19 -0.28 7.80
C VAL A 23 8.73 -1.73 7.78
N GLU A 24 9.03 -2.47 6.71
CA GLU A 24 8.72 -3.89 6.58
C GLU A 24 9.25 -4.68 7.78
N ARG A 25 10.54 -4.51 8.08
CA ARG A 25 11.21 -5.16 9.22
C ARG A 25 10.59 -4.77 10.57
N ILE A 26 10.32 -3.49 10.79
CA ILE A 26 9.80 -3.01 12.07
C ILE A 26 8.34 -3.44 12.27
N VAL A 27 7.47 -3.26 11.27
CA VAL A 27 6.03 -3.50 11.40
C VAL A 27 5.73 -4.99 11.33
N PHE A 28 6.20 -5.68 10.29
CA PHE A 28 5.84 -7.09 10.05
C PHE A 28 6.77 -8.06 10.79
N GLY A 29 8.02 -7.66 11.06
CA GLY A 29 9.00 -8.49 11.77
C GLY A 29 9.05 -8.26 13.29
N GLU A 30 9.41 -7.06 13.73
CA GLU A 30 9.69 -6.79 15.15
C GLU A 30 8.42 -6.54 15.97
N ALA A 31 7.53 -5.66 15.49
CA ALA A 31 6.26 -5.38 16.16
C ALA A 31 5.28 -6.53 15.96
N ALA A 32 5.28 -7.11 14.76
CA ALA A 32 4.49 -8.26 14.32
C ALA A 32 3.11 -8.30 15.00
N PRO A 33 2.13 -7.46 14.60
CA PRO A 33 0.76 -7.50 15.10
C PRO A 33 -0.08 -8.58 14.43
N LYS A 34 -1.22 -9.00 15.00
CA LYS A 34 -2.06 -10.07 14.39
C LYS A 34 -2.62 -9.67 13.02
N THR A 35 -2.87 -8.38 12.86
CA THR A 35 -3.31 -7.80 11.60
C THR A 35 -2.52 -6.52 11.29
N VAL A 36 -2.11 -6.35 10.04
CA VAL A 36 -1.62 -5.08 9.50
C VAL A 36 -2.55 -4.65 8.38
N ILE A 37 -3.05 -3.43 8.43
CA ILE A 37 -3.84 -2.84 7.34
C ILE A 37 -2.99 -1.75 6.72
N VAL A 38 -2.78 -1.83 5.41
CA VAL A 38 -2.05 -0.82 4.63
C VAL A 38 -2.98 -0.30 3.56
N THR A 39 -3.09 1.02 3.45
CA THR A 39 -3.70 1.67 2.29
C THR A 39 -2.71 2.61 1.63
N THR A 40 -2.85 2.77 0.32
CA THR A 40 -2.02 3.67 -0.48
C THR A 40 -2.75 4.02 -1.78
N PRO A 41 -2.41 5.14 -2.42
CA PRO A 41 -2.82 5.47 -3.78
C PRO A 41 -2.69 4.31 -4.79
N ASN A 42 -3.72 4.09 -5.61
CA ASN A 42 -3.61 3.39 -6.89
C ASN A 42 -3.15 4.33 -8.02
N ALA A 43 -1.92 4.18 -8.48
CA ALA A 43 -1.39 4.98 -9.60
C ALA A 43 -2.09 4.68 -10.94
N ASP A 44 -2.64 3.47 -11.14
CA ASP A 44 -3.39 3.15 -12.36
C ASP A 44 -4.62 4.07 -12.49
N HIS A 45 -5.28 4.35 -11.36
CA HIS A 45 -6.46 5.20 -11.32
C HIS A 45 -6.16 6.68 -11.57
N ASN A 46 -4.89 7.10 -11.48
CA ASN A 46 -4.52 8.50 -11.66
C ASN A 46 -4.93 9.06 -13.04
N ALA A 47 -5.00 8.19 -14.05
CA ALA A 47 -5.44 8.54 -15.39
C ALA A 47 -6.87 9.11 -15.46
N LEU A 48 -7.69 8.88 -14.43
CA LEU A 48 -9.08 9.33 -14.36
C LEU A 48 -9.26 10.70 -13.68
N PHE A 49 -8.23 11.22 -13.00
CA PHE A 49 -8.32 12.52 -12.33
C PHE A 49 -8.12 13.67 -13.32
N SER A 50 -9.16 14.48 -13.52
CA SER A 50 -9.09 15.68 -14.33
C SER A 50 -8.10 16.68 -13.73
N GLY A 51 -7.11 17.11 -14.51
CA GLY A 51 -6.12 18.11 -14.09
C GLY A 51 -4.86 17.54 -13.44
N LEU A 52 -4.75 16.21 -13.31
CA LEU A 52 -3.50 15.57 -12.95
C LEU A 52 -2.69 15.30 -14.23
N GLU A 53 -1.47 15.82 -14.30
CA GLU A 53 -0.58 15.57 -15.45
C GLU A 53 -0.13 14.11 -15.50
N ALA A 54 0.13 13.60 -16.70
CA ALA A 54 0.63 12.24 -16.87
C ALA A 54 1.96 12.06 -16.14
N GLY A 55 2.02 11.07 -15.24
CA GLY A 55 3.19 10.81 -14.41
C GLY A 55 3.31 11.68 -13.15
N ALA A 56 2.36 12.59 -12.90
CA ALA A 56 2.28 13.32 -11.64
C ALA A 56 1.62 12.47 -10.54
N PHE A 57 1.98 12.77 -9.29
CA PHE A 57 1.36 12.20 -8.10
C PHE A 57 0.19 13.06 -7.65
N ARG A 58 -0.83 12.43 -7.03
CA ARG A 58 -2.02 13.07 -6.48
C ARG A 58 -1.72 14.08 -5.39
N HIS A 59 -0.58 13.95 -4.72
CA HIS A 59 -0.14 14.89 -3.70
C HIS A 59 1.36 15.21 -3.87
N PRO A 60 1.78 16.48 -3.70
CA PRO A 60 3.19 16.88 -3.90
C PRO A 60 4.16 16.30 -2.87
N ASP A 61 3.67 15.75 -1.76
CA ASP A 61 4.49 15.09 -0.73
C ASP A 61 4.64 13.57 -0.96
N HIS A 62 3.97 12.99 -1.95
CA HIS A 62 4.19 11.60 -2.31
C HIS A 62 5.58 11.44 -2.93
N ARG A 63 6.31 10.42 -2.49
CA ARG A 63 7.62 10.01 -3.00
C ARG A 63 7.47 8.99 -4.12
N PHE A 64 6.39 8.22 -4.10
CA PHE A 64 5.98 7.29 -5.15
C PHE A 64 4.46 7.08 -5.08
N GLU A 65 3.87 6.59 -6.16
CA GLU A 65 2.54 5.98 -6.13
C GLU A 65 2.62 4.67 -6.92
N TRP A 66 2.19 3.57 -6.32
CA TRP A 66 2.27 2.25 -6.94
C TRP A 66 1.06 1.95 -7.82
N SER A 67 1.31 1.32 -8.95
CA SER A 67 0.28 0.58 -9.70
C SER A 67 -0.27 -0.59 -8.87
N ARG A 68 -1.36 -1.20 -9.34
CA ARG A 68 -1.88 -2.43 -8.71
C ARG A 68 -0.86 -3.56 -8.73
N ALA A 69 -0.13 -3.71 -9.83
CA ALA A 69 0.88 -4.74 -9.99
C ALA A 69 2.05 -4.57 -8.99
N GLU A 70 2.51 -3.34 -8.79
CA GLU A 70 3.59 -3.05 -7.82
C GLU A 70 3.13 -3.30 -6.38
N PHE A 71 1.91 -2.87 -6.02
CA PHE A 71 1.36 -3.10 -4.69
C PHE A 71 1.12 -4.59 -4.41
N GLU A 72 0.60 -5.34 -5.38
CA GLU A 72 0.43 -6.79 -5.29
C GLU A 72 1.78 -7.52 -5.13
N ALA A 73 2.79 -7.13 -5.92
CA ALA A 73 4.13 -7.70 -5.83
C ALA A 73 4.78 -7.41 -4.46
N TRP A 74 4.63 -6.18 -3.95
CA TRP A 74 5.10 -5.82 -2.63
C TRP A 74 4.40 -6.64 -1.54
N ALA A 75 3.07 -6.75 -1.58
CA ALA A 75 2.32 -7.55 -0.60
C ALA A 75 2.70 -9.04 -0.64
N ALA A 76 2.96 -9.60 -1.82
CA ALA A 76 3.45 -10.99 -1.97
C ALA A 76 4.82 -11.18 -1.32
N LYS A 77 5.75 -10.23 -1.52
CA LYS A 77 7.07 -10.25 -0.85
C LYS A 77 6.95 -10.23 0.68
N ILE A 78 6.02 -9.44 1.23
CA ILE A 78 5.75 -9.43 2.68
C ILE A 78 5.26 -10.79 3.16
N ALA A 79 4.35 -11.42 2.41
CA ALA A 79 3.83 -12.74 2.72
C ALA A 79 4.94 -13.80 2.80
N GLU A 80 5.82 -13.82 1.79
CA GLU A 80 6.96 -14.73 1.71
C GLU A 80 7.97 -14.52 2.84
N THR A 81 8.17 -13.27 3.26
CA THR A 81 9.24 -12.91 4.22
C THR A 81 8.78 -13.04 5.68
N TYR A 82 7.53 -12.65 5.99
CA TYR A 82 7.06 -12.45 7.37
C TYR A 82 5.89 -13.33 7.78
N SER A 83 5.50 -14.32 6.96
CA SER A 83 4.41 -15.27 7.27
C SER A 83 3.04 -14.62 7.49
N TYR A 84 2.74 -13.55 6.76
CA TYR A 84 1.40 -12.98 6.67
C TYR A 84 0.70 -13.48 5.41
N VAL A 85 -0.63 -13.48 5.44
CA VAL A 85 -1.50 -13.71 4.29
C VAL A 85 -2.17 -12.38 3.92
N PRO A 86 -1.85 -11.78 2.75
CA PRO A 86 -2.49 -10.56 2.30
C PRO A 86 -3.85 -10.87 1.65
N ALA A 87 -4.86 -10.07 2.01
CA ALA A 87 -6.09 -9.91 1.26
C ALA A 87 -6.12 -8.51 0.66
N ILE A 88 -6.09 -8.41 -0.67
CA ILE A 88 -6.05 -7.15 -1.40
C ILE A 88 -7.45 -6.77 -1.89
N SER A 89 -7.80 -5.49 -1.72
CA SER A 89 -9.07 -4.90 -2.18
C SER A 89 -8.88 -3.41 -2.47
N GLY A 90 -9.92 -2.76 -3.00
CA GLY A 90 -9.90 -1.33 -3.31
C GLY A 90 -10.94 -0.55 -2.49
N ILE A 91 -10.69 0.75 -2.30
CA ILE A 91 -11.62 1.69 -1.65
C ILE A 91 -11.99 2.80 -2.66
N GLY A 92 -13.29 3.07 -2.78
CA GLY A 92 -13.85 4.05 -3.72
C GLY A 92 -14.47 3.40 -4.97
N ASP A 93 -14.92 4.23 -5.91
CA ASP A 93 -15.57 3.77 -7.14
C ASP A 93 -14.58 2.97 -8.00
N VAL A 94 -15.00 1.77 -8.40
CA VAL A 94 -14.16 0.86 -9.17
C VAL A 94 -14.33 1.15 -10.66
N ASP A 95 -13.24 1.57 -11.30
CA ASP A 95 -13.18 1.61 -12.75
C ASP A 95 -12.80 0.22 -13.31
N PRO A 96 -13.44 -0.27 -14.38
CA PRO A 96 -13.15 -1.60 -14.95
C PRO A 96 -11.71 -1.76 -15.45
N SER A 97 -11.07 -0.68 -15.93
CA SER A 97 -9.71 -0.70 -16.46
C SER A 97 -8.69 -0.38 -15.38
N PHE A 98 -8.98 0.60 -14.52
CA PHE A 98 -8.00 1.16 -13.59
C PHE A 98 -8.21 0.76 -12.13
N GLY A 99 -9.31 0.10 -11.78
CA GLY A 99 -9.61 -0.31 -10.40
C GLY A 99 -10.12 0.85 -9.54
N ALA A 100 -10.07 0.69 -8.22
CA ALA A 100 -10.46 1.73 -7.26
C ALA A 100 -9.34 2.78 -7.07
N PRO A 101 -9.66 4.03 -6.63
CA PRO A 101 -8.66 5.08 -6.45
C PRO A 101 -7.66 4.81 -5.32
N THR A 102 -8.06 4.06 -4.30
CA THR A 102 -7.18 3.64 -3.19
C THR A 102 -7.09 2.12 -3.15
N GLN A 103 -5.89 1.63 -2.90
CA GLN A 103 -5.58 0.21 -2.72
C GLN A 103 -5.52 -0.11 -1.22
N MET A 104 -5.94 -1.30 -0.84
CA MET A 104 -5.86 -1.78 0.54
C MET A 104 -5.33 -3.21 0.55
N ALA A 105 -4.38 -3.48 1.44
CA ALA A 105 -3.97 -4.82 1.80
C ALA A 105 -4.19 -5.04 3.29
N VAL A 106 -4.93 -6.09 3.62
CA VAL A 106 -5.11 -6.59 4.98
C VAL A 106 -4.25 -7.84 5.14
N PHE A 107 -3.20 -7.73 5.93
CA PHE A 107 -2.27 -8.82 6.22
C PHE A 107 -2.67 -9.49 7.53
N THR A 108 -2.93 -10.79 7.52
CA THR A 108 -3.23 -11.59 8.73
C THR A 108 -2.25 -12.76 8.86
N ARG A 109 -1.81 -13.05 10.08
CA ARG A 109 -0.98 -14.22 10.40
C ARG A 109 -1.79 -15.30 11.12
#